data_AF-W1P910-F1
#
_entry.id   AF-W1P910-F1
#
_cell.length_a   1.000
_cell.length_b   1.000
_cell.length_c   1.000
_cell.angle_alpha   90.00
_cell.angle_beta   90.00
_cell.angle_gamma   90.00
#
_symmetry.space_group_name_H-M   'P 1'
#
loop_
_entity.id
_entity.type
_entity.pdbx_description
1 polymer ?
#
loop_
_entity_poly.entity_id
_entity_poly.type
_entity_poly.pdbx_seq_one_letter_code
_entity_poly.pdbx_strand_id
1 'polypeptide(L)'
;MALSRSFIEYCVWGWDNLPRTVLMYYANFISTPEFYFHTVICNAHNFQNTTVNHDLHYISWDSPPKQHPHYLTVNHTHLMIDSNAPFARKFQRDDPVLDKIDAELLGRPAGALLPGGWCIGDGQANRCSILGDPTVLRPGPGALRFQHLIIGLLSKDNFRPSQCR
;
A
#
# COMPACT_ATOMS: atom_id res chain seq x y z
N MET A 1 -4.39 -3.24 1.32
CA MET A 1 -3.71 -4.00 2.40
C MET A 1 -2.37 -4.55 1.93
N ALA A 2 -1.43 -4.72 2.87
CA ALA A 2 -0.17 -5.42 2.67
C ALA A 2 -0.08 -6.57 3.69
N LEU A 3 0.26 -7.77 3.24
CA LEU A 3 0.29 -8.98 4.07
C LEU A 3 1.71 -9.55 4.10
N SER A 4 2.18 -9.95 5.27
CA SER A 4 3.50 -10.56 5.41
C SER A 4 3.52 -11.96 4.80
N ARG A 5 4.70 -12.38 4.32
CA ARG A 5 4.90 -13.73 3.78
C ARG A 5 4.50 -14.82 4.79
N SER A 6 4.89 -14.66 6.05
CA SER A 6 4.56 -15.61 7.12
C SER A 6 3.06 -15.76 7.35
N PHE A 7 2.31 -14.67 7.30
CA PHE A 7 0.85 -14.73 7.43
C PHE A 7 0.19 -15.39 6.22
N ILE A 8 0.65 -15.10 5.01
CA ILE A 8 0.15 -15.77 3.79
C ILE A 8 0.46 -17.27 3.82
N GLU A 9 1.67 -17.66 4.22
CA GLU A 9 2.02 -19.07 4.40
C GLU A 9 1.09 -19.74 5.42
N TYR A 10 0.78 -19.08 6.53
CA TYR A 10 -0.21 -19.59 7.48
C TYR A 10 -1.60 -19.80 6.86
N CYS A 11 -2.10 -18.85 6.07
CA CYS A 11 -3.38 -18.97 5.38
C CYS A 11 -3.40 -20.09 4.33
N VAL A 12 -2.30 -20.26 3.57
CA VAL A 12 -2.19 -21.25 2.48
C VAL A 12 -1.99 -22.65 3.03
N TRP A 13 -1.05 -22.84 3.96
CA TRP A 13 -0.73 -24.15 4.50
C TRP A 13 -1.79 -24.63 5.49
N GLY A 14 -2.45 -23.71 6.21
CA GLY A 14 -3.49 -24.03 7.19
C GLY A 14 -2.95 -24.96 8.29
N TRP A 15 -1.90 -24.51 8.98
CA TRP A 15 -1.28 -25.29 10.06
C TRP A 15 -2.27 -25.62 11.20
N ASP A 16 -3.32 -24.82 11.34
CA ASP A 16 -4.53 -25.14 12.09
C ASP A 16 -5.79 -25.00 11.21
N ASN A 17 -6.96 -25.22 11.81
CA ASN A 17 -8.23 -25.22 11.09
C ASN A 17 -8.79 -23.83 10.78
N LEU A 18 -8.35 -22.77 11.46
CA LEU A 18 -9.00 -21.46 11.38
C LEU A 18 -9.01 -20.89 9.95
N PRO A 19 -7.88 -20.80 9.21
CA PRO A 19 -7.90 -20.27 7.85
C PRO A 19 -8.81 -21.05 6.90
N ARG A 20 -8.92 -22.37 7.08
CA ARG A 20 -9.77 -23.25 6.24
C ARG A 20 -11.25 -23.06 6.56
N THR A 21 -11.61 -23.08 7.84
CA THR A 21 -13.00 -22.87 8.28
C THR A 21 -13.51 -21.50 7.85
N VAL A 22 -12.70 -20.45 8.06
CA VAL A 22 -13.05 -19.08 7.67
C VAL A 22 -13.14 -18.93 6.15
N LEU A 23 -12.29 -19.64 5.39
CA LEU A 23 -12.36 -19.65 3.93
C LEU A 23 -13.65 -20.29 3.44
N MET A 24 -14.04 -21.45 4.00
CA MET A 24 -15.29 -22.13 3.67
C MET A 24 -16.51 -21.25 3.99
N TYR A 25 -16.47 -20.53 5.11
CA TYR A 25 -17.54 -19.62 5.50
C TYR A 25 -17.67 -18.45 4.52
N TYR A 26 -16.57 -17.77 4.21
CA TYR A 26 -16.61 -16.59 3.33
C TYR A 26 -16.62 -16.93 1.83
N ALA A 27 -16.54 -18.20 1.42
CA ALA A 27 -16.60 -18.60 0.01
C ALA A 27 -17.93 -18.17 -0.68
N ASN A 28 -19.01 -18.01 0.10
CA ASN A 28 -20.33 -17.62 -0.40
C ASN A 28 -20.77 -16.23 0.10
N PHE A 29 -19.82 -15.37 0.52
CA PHE A 29 -20.11 -14.04 1.04
C PHE A 29 -19.82 -12.95 0.00
N ILE A 30 -20.59 -11.86 0.00
CA ILE A 30 -20.29 -10.71 -0.86
C ILE A 30 -19.07 -9.98 -0.30
N SER A 31 -18.15 -9.57 -1.19
CA SER A 31 -16.93 -8.86 -0.80
C SER A 31 -16.02 -9.64 0.18
N THR A 32 -15.92 -10.97 0.02
CA THR A 32 -15.05 -11.86 0.82
C THR A 32 -13.68 -11.28 1.20
N PRO A 33 -12.90 -10.64 0.30
CA PRO A 33 -11.58 -10.11 0.64
C PRO A 33 -11.60 -8.98 1.68
N GLU A 34 -12.73 -8.30 1.85
CA GLU A 34 -12.88 -7.24 2.87
C GLU A 34 -12.99 -7.81 4.28
N PHE A 35 -13.35 -9.08 4.43
CA PHE A 35 -13.58 -9.72 5.73
C PHE A 35 -12.57 -10.82 6.04
N TYR A 36 -12.24 -11.67 5.07
CA TYR A 36 -11.47 -12.91 5.29
C TYR A 36 -10.16 -12.66 6.05
N PHE A 37 -9.31 -11.78 5.52
CA PHE A 37 -7.98 -11.56 6.10
C PHE A 37 -8.04 -10.90 7.48
N HIS A 38 -8.96 -9.96 7.68
CA HIS A 38 -9.17 -9.32 8.99
C HIS A 38 -9.63 -10.34 10.04
N THR A 39 -10.60 -11.18 9.70
CA THR A 39 -11.09 -12.24 10.58
C THR A 39 -9.98 -13.24 10.92
N VAL A 40 -9.22 -13.74 9.94
CA VAL A 40 -8.15 -14.71 10.19
C VAL A 40 -7.03 -14.09 11.02
N ILE A 41 -6.54 -12.89 10.67
CA ILE A 41 -5.38 -12.30 11.35
C ILE A 41 -5.68 -11.92 12.80
N CYS A 42 -6.91 -11.44 13.08
CA CYS A 42 -7.32 -11.06 14.43
C CYS A 42 -7.61 -12.24 15.35
N ASN A 43 -7.93 -13.42 14.80
CA ASN A 43 -8.26 -14.61 15.58
C ASN A 43 -7.13 -15.65 15.62
N ALA A 44 -6.03 -15.40 14.92
CA ALA A 44 -4.86 -16.26 14.98
C ALA A 44 -3.90 -15.77 16.08
N HIS A 45 -3.71 -16.60 17.11
CA HIS A 45 -2.90 -16.26 18.30
C HIS A 45 -1.49 -15.74 17.96
N ASN A 46 -0.85 -16.32 16.94
CA ASN A 46 0.50 -15.93 16.52
C ASN A 46 0.56 -14.60 15.75
N PHE A 47 -0.57 -14.07 15.27
CA PHE A 47 -0.62 -12.88 14.40
C PHE A 47 -1.45 -11.72 14.96
N GLN A 48 -2.37 -11.95 15.91
CA GLN A 48 -3.29 -10.93 16.43
C GLN A 48 -2.61 -9.64 16.91
N ASN A 49 -1.38 -9.75 17.44
CA ASN A 49 -0.60 -8.63 18.01
C ASN A 49 0.41 -8.03 17.02
N THR A 50 0.34 -8.42 15.74
CA THR A 50 1.24 -7.96 14.67
C THR A 50 0.52 -7.07 13.65
N THR A 51 -0.74 -6.73 13.93
CA THR A 51 -1.57 -5.97 13.00
C THR A 51 -1.27 -4.48 13.09
N VAL A 52 -1.23 -3.81 11.94
CA VAL A 52 -1.19 -2.35 11.86
C VAL A 52 -2.50 -1.93 11.21
N ASN A 53 -3.29 -1.10 11.90
CA ASN A 53 -4.61 -0.67 11.42
C ASN A 53 -4.49 0.43 10.35
N HIS A 54 -3.82 0.11 9.25
CA HIS A 54 -3.65 0.98 8.10
C HIS A 54 -3.32 0.12 6.87
N ASP A 55 -4.03 0.31 5.76
CA ASP A 55 -3.92 -0.57 4.58
C ASP A 55 -2.90 -0.07 3.52
N LEU A 56 -2.21 1.02 3.84
CA LEU A 56 -1.19 1.74 3.06
C LEU A 56 -1.72 2.50 1.84
N HIS A 57 -3.03 2.71 1.74
CA HIS A 57 -3.63 3.47 0.65
C HIS A 57 -4.21 4.79 1.16
N TYR A 58 -4.06 5.83 0.35
CA TYR A 58 -4.96 6.98 0.39
C TYR A 58 -6.21 6.67 -0.45
N ILE A 59 -7.38 6.78 0.18
CA ILE A 59 -8.67 6.57 -0.48
C ILE A 59 -9.63 7.66 -0.02
N SER A 60 -10.24 8.36 -0.97
CA SER A 60 -11.26 9.37 -0.69
C SER A 60 -12.66 8.77 -0.76
N TRP A 61 -13.43 8.91 0.31
CA TRP A 61 -14.79 8.40 0.43
C TRP A 61 -15.79 9.52 0.73
N ASP A 62 -17.05 9.30 0.34
CA ASP A 62 -18.18 10.01 0.93
C ASP A 62 -18.27 9.72 2.44
N SER A 63 -18.96 10.58 3.19
CA SER A 63 -19.32 10.32 4.59
C SER A 63 -20.85 10.41 4.75
N PRO A 64 -21.56 9.27 4.93
CA PRO A 64 -21.05 7.90 5.05
C PRO A 64 -20.51 7.32 3.73
N PRO A 65 -19.62 6.32 3.78
CA PRO A 65 -19.02 5.74 2.57
C PRO A 65 -20.08 5.03 1.70
N LYS A 66 -20.02 5.28 0.40
CA LYS A 66 -20.79 4.56 -0.64
C LYS A 66 -20.06 3.27 -1.03
N GLN A 67 -20.61 2.52 -2.00
CA GLN A 67 -19.99 1.26 -2.49
C GLN A 67 -18.62 1.47 -3.16
N HIS A 68 -18.39 2.63 -3.79
CA HIS A 68 -17.15 2.91 -4.50
C HIS A 68 -16.56 4.25 -4.06
N PRO A 69 -15.22 4.34 -3.90
CA PRO A 69 -14.58 5.60 -3.52
C PRO A 69 -14.65 6.60 -4.67
N HIS A 70 -14.32 7.86 -4.38
CA HIS A 70 -14.22 8.89 -5.41
C HIS A 70 -13.07 8.62 -6.37
N TYR A 71 -13.20 9.14 -7.59
CA TYR A 71 -12.07 9.25 -8.50
C TYR A 71 -11.17 10.39 -8.04
N LEU A 72 -9.90 10.09 -7.82
CA LEU A 72 -8.87 11.06 -7.50
C LEU A 72 -8.48 11.81 -8.77
N THR A 73 -8.31 13.12 -8.61
CA THR A 73 -8.00 14.08 -9.67
C THR A 73 -6.89 15.01 -9.17
N VAL A 74 -6.41 15.93 -10.02
CA VAL A 74 -5.37 16.90 -9.67
C VAL A 74 -5.67 17.67 -8.38
N ASN A 75 -6.95 17.95 -8.08
CA ASN A 75 -7.36 18.66 -6.87
C ASN A 75 -7.02 17.88 -5.57
N HIS A 76 -6.93 16.56 -5.65
CA HIS A 76 -6.65 15.69 -4.52
C HIS A 76 -5.14 15.47 -4.29
N THR A 77 -4.26 16.04 -5.12
CA THR A 77 -2.82 15.77 -5.08
C THR A 77 -2.18 16.11 -3.74
N HIS A 78 -2.54 17.25 -3.15
CA HIS A 78 -2.02 17.64 -1.85
C HIS A 78 -2.41 16.63 -0.76
N LEU A 79 -3.69 16.25 -0.68
CA LEU A 79 -4.18 15.25 0.28
C LEU A 79 -3.49 13.89 0.12
N MET A 80 -3.27 13.46 -1.13
CA MET A 80 -2.53 12.22 -1.40
C MET A 80 -1.11 12.28 -0.82
N ILE A 81 -0.39 13.38 -1.06
CA ILE A 81 0.99 13.54 -0.58
C ILE A 81 1.03 13.67 0.95
N ASP A 82 0.14 14.48 1.53
CA ASP A 82 0.08 14.75 2.96
C ASP A 82 -0.31 13.51 3.78
N SER A 83 -1.05 12.57 3.18
CA SER A 83 -1.36 11.28 3.80
C SER A 83 -0.12 10.43 4.10
N ASN A 84 1.01 10.71 3.45
CA ASN A 84 2.24 9.92 3.49
C ASN A 84 2.08 8.45 3.02
N ALA A 85 0.91 8.07 2.51
CA ALA A 85 0.64 6.73 2.00
C ALA A 85 1.41 6.48 0.70
N PRO A 86 2.03 5.30 0.53
CA PRO A 86 2.79 4.98 -0.69
C PRO A 86 1.88 4.69 -1.90
N PHE A 87 0.60 4.38 -1.67
CA PHE A 87 -0.37 4.08 -2.71
C PHE A 87 -1.61 4.95 -2.57
N ALA A 88 -2.34 5.13 -3.68
CA ALA A 88 -3.62 5.81 -3.69
C ALA A 88 -4.57 5.17 -4.70
N ARG A 89 -5.88 5.26 -4.46
CA ARG A 89 -6.91 4.82 -5.41
C ARG A 89 -8.23 5.57 -5.20
N LYS A 90 -9.10 5.67 -6.20
CA LYS A 90 -9.01 5.15 -7.58
C LYS A 90 -8.79 6.29 -8.58
N PHE A 91 -8.10 6.02 -9.67
CA PHE A 91 -7.85 6.99 -10.73
C PHE A 91 -8.73 6.68 -11.94
N GLN A 92 -9.18 7.71 -12.65
CA GLN A 92 -9.72 7.49 -13.98
C GLN A 92 -8.59 7.16 -14.94
N ARG A 93 -8.91 6.38 -15.96
CA ARG A 93 -7.97 6.12 -17.04
C ARG A 93 -7.63 7.44 -17.73
N ASP A 94 -6.35 7.67 -17.99
CA ASP A 94 -5.82 8.85 -18.70
C ASP A 94 -6.18 10.19 -18.01
N ASP A 95 -6.43 10.18 -16.69
CA ASP A 95 -6.64 11.41 -15.92
C ASP A 95 -5.33 12.19 -15.75
N PRO A 96 -5.32 13.53 -15.93
CA PRO A 96 -4.11 14.36 -15.80
C PRO A 96 -3.37 14.24 -14.46
N VAL A 97 -4.04 13.76 -13.40
CA VAL A 97 -3.37 13.48 -12.12
C VAL A 97 -2.27 12.42 -12.25
N LEU A 98 -2.40 11.47 -13.18
CA LEU A 98 -1.40 10.44 -13.42
C LEU A 98 -0.12 11.04 -13.99
N ASP A 99 -0.23 11.95 -14.96
CA ASP A 99 0.91 12.70 -15.51
C ASP A 99 1.59 13.56 -14.44
N LYS A 100 0.79 14.16 -13.55
CA LYS A 100 1.31 14.95 -12.42
C LYS A 100 2.09 14.08 -11.43
N ILE A 101 1.58 12.88 -11.10
CA ILE A 101 2.28 11.92 -10.24
C ILE A 101 3.60 11.49 -10.89
N ASP A 102 3.57 11.15 -12.18
CA ASP A 102 4.75 10.76 -12.95
C ASP A 102 5.81 11.86 -12.94
N ALA A 103 5.44 13.10 -13.24
CA ALA A 103 6.36 14.21 -13.33
C ALA A 103 6.91 14.67 -11.95
N GLU A 104 6.03 14.85 -10.97
CA GLU A 104 6.39 15.54 -9.71
C GLU A 104 6.83 14.59 -8.59
N LEU A 105 6.26 13.38 -8.50
CA LEU A 105 6.56 12.45 -7.41
C LEU A 105 7.55 11.37 -7.82
N LEU A 106 7.40 10.88 -9.04
CA LEU A 106 8.16 9.77 -9.58
C LEU A 106 9.36 10.22 -10.42
N GLY A 107 9.35 11.47 -10.90
CA GLY A 107 10.38 12.02 -11.76
C GLY A 107 10.53 11.23 -13.06
N ARG A 108 9.42 10.71 -13.60
CA ARG A 108 9.35 9.92 -14.83
C ARG A 108 9.00 10.83 -16.02
N PRO A 109 9.94 11.03 -16.97
CA PRO A 109 9.63 11.72 -18.22
C PRO A 109 8.60 10.95 -19.07
N ALA A 110 7.87 11.66 -19.92
CA ALA A 110 6.95 11.04 -20.86
C ALA A 110 7.66 10.01 -21.74
N GLY A 111 7.11 8.79 -21.80
CA GLY A 111 7.68 7.68 -22.58
C GLY A 111 8.92 7.02 -21.98
N ALA A 112 9.41 7.47 -20.81
CA ALA A 112 10.57 6.88 -20.14
C ALA A 112 10.16 5.85 -19.07
N LEU A 113 11.09 4.94 -18.77
CA LEU A 113 10.99 4.07 -17.59
C LEU A 113 11.19 4.88 -16.31
N LEU A 114 10.52 4.44 -15.23
CA LEU A 114 10.68 5.05 -13.91
C LEU A 114 12.14 4.92 -13.44
N PRO A 115 12.83 6.03 -13.10
CA PRO A 115 14.17 5.94 -12.55
C PRO A 115 14.18 5.31 -11.17
N GLY A 116 15.21 4.49 -10.89
CA GLY A 116 15.38 3.79 -9.63
C GLY A 116 16.83 3.63 -9.22
N GLY A 117 17.07 2.86 -8.16
CA GLY A 117 18.43 2.61 -7.65
C GLY A 117 19.34 1.86 -8.64
N TRP A 118 18.74 1.20 -9.63
CA TRP A 118 19.40 0.52 -10.73
C TRP A 118 19.86 1.46 -11.86
N CYS A 119 19.51 2.74 -11.84
CA CYS A 119 19.97 3.68 -12.85
C CYS A 119 21.37 4.20 -12.53
N ILE A 120 22.38 3.74 -13.29
CA ILE A 120 23.81 3.99 -13.02
C ILE A 120 24.51 4.84 -14.09
N GLY A 121 23.77 5.40 -15.05
CA GLY A 121 24.32 6.30 -16.06
C GLY A 121 24.79 7.64 -15.48
N ASP A 122 25.89 8.16 -16.02
CA ASP A 122 26.56 9.40 -15.57
C ASP A 122 25.95 10.69 -16.19
N GLY A 123 25.00 10.56 -17.11
CA GLY A 123 24.34 11.70 -17.74
C GLY A 123 23.36 12.41 -16.81
N GLN A 124 23.58 13.70 -16.51
CA GLN A 124 22.65 14.54 -15.74
C GLN A 124 21.21 14.53 -16.30
N ALA A 125 21.06 14.36 -17.63
CA ALA A 125 19.77 14.30 -18.30
C ALA A 125 19.18 12.87 -18.41
N ASN A 126 19.99 11.80 -18.35
CA ASN A 126 19.56 10.42 -18.59
C ASN A 126 20.30 9.41 -17.70
N ARG A 127 20.05 9.50 -16.38
CA ARG A 127 20.62 8.58 -15.38
C ARG A 127 20.30 7.10 -15.64
N CYS A 128 19.22 6.80 -16.36
CA CYS A 128 18.80 5.42 -16.67
C CYS A 128 19.23 4.94 -18.06
N SER A 129 20.22 5.59 -18.69
CA SER A 129 20.83 5.11 -19.94
C SER A 129 21.56 3.77 -19.77
N ILE A 130 22.07 3.49 -18.57
CA ILE A 130 22.69 2.22 -18.20
C ILE A 130 21.90 1.63 -17.03
N LEU A 131 21.46 0.38 -17.20
CA LEU A 131 20.77 -0.39 -16.18
C LEU A 131 21.80 -1.23 -15.40
N GLY A 132 21.84 -1.03 -14.09
CA GLY A 132 22.57 -1.86 -13.14
C GLY A 132 21.67 -2.91 -12.50
N ASP A 133 22.04 -3.30 -11.28
CA ASP A 133 21.31 -4.31 -10.52
C ASP A 133 19.93 -3.80 -10.06
N PRO A 134 18.82 -4.46 -10.48
CA PRO A 134 17.45 -4.07 -10.10
C PRO A 134 17.15 -4.21 -8.60
N THR A 135 17.97 -4.94 -7.85
CA THR A 135 17.79 -5.14 -6.41
C THR A 135 18.33 -3.99 -5.56
N VAL A 136 19.11 -3.09 -6.16
CA VAL A 136 19.66 -1.92 -5.45
C VAL A 136 18.55 -0.91 -5.18
N LEU A 137 18.24 -0.72 -3.89
CA LEU A 137 17.26 0.26 -3.43
C LEU A 137 17.97 1.54 -2.98
N ARG A 138 17.52 2.69 -3.49
CA ARG A 138 17.98 4.01 -3.05
C ARG A 138 16.79 4.82 -2.53
N PRO A 139 16.71 5.10 -1.22
CA PRO A 139 15.63 5.88 -0.64
C PRO A 139 15.57 7.28 -1.25
N GLY A 140 14.40 7.66 -1.78
CA GLY A 140 14.10 9.02 -2.23
C GLY A 140 13.12 9.75 -1.31
N PRO A 141 12.62 10.94 -1.70
CA PRO A 141 11.64 11.69 -0.92
C PRO A 141 10.38 10.89 -0.57
N GLY A 142 9.91 10.01 -1.46
CA GLY A 142 8.79 9.11 -1.19
C GLY A 142 9.06 8.10 -0.08
N ALA A 143 10.29 7.60 0.02
CA ALA A 143 10.69 6.69 1.11
C ALA A 143 10.69 7.41 2.47
N LEU A 144 11.09 8.69 2.51
CA LEU A 144 11.03 9.50 3.73
C LEU A 144 9.59 9.76 4.19
N ARG A 145 8.68 10.07 3.26
CA ARG A 145 7.25 10.18 3.58
C ARG A 145 6.70 8.88 4.14
N PHE A 146 6.99 7.77 3.48
CA PHE A 146 6.56 6.45 3.94
C PHE A 146 7.13 6.12 5.32
N GLN A 147 8.40 6.46 5.58
CA GLN A 147 9.01 6.31 6.90
C GLN A 147 8.25 7.10 7.97
N HIS A 148 7.86 8.35 7.70
CA HIS A 148 7.04 9.14 8.63
C HIS A 148 5.71 8.46 8.96
N LEU A 149 5.01 7.93 7.94
CA LEU A 149 3.77 7.17 8.14
C LEU A 149 4.01 5.97 9.06
N ILE A 150 5.02 5.14 8.75
CA ILE A 150 5.31 3.93 9.51
C ILE A 150 5.70 4.24 10.96
N ILE A 151 6.53 5.25 11.21
CA ILE A 151 6.89 5.68 12.57
C ILE A 151 5.63 6.12 13.35
N GLY A 152 4.74 6.87 12.70
CA GLY A 152 3.47 7.30 13.31
C GLY A 152 2.57 6.12 13.67
N LEU A 153 2.41 5.16 12.75
CA LEU A 153 1.56 3.98 12.95
C LEU A 153 2.10 3.03 14.02
N LEU A 154 3.43 2.92 14.14
CA LEU A 154 4.10 2.04 15.11
C LEU A 154 4.40 2.73 16.45
N SER A 155 3.97 3.98 16.63
CA SER A 155 4.10 4.68 17.91
C SER A 155 3.34 3.95 19.02
N LYS A 156 3.79 4.09 20.26
CA LYS A 156 3.13 3.44 21.41
C LYS A 156 1.67 3.85 21.55
N ASP A 157 1.38 5.12 21.26
CA ASP A 157 0.05 5.71 21.41
C ASP A 157 -0.93 5.24 20.32
N ASN A 158 -0.44 4.84 19.15
CA ASN A 158 -1.29 4.42 18.02
C ASN A 158 -1.35 2.89 17.88
N PHE A 159 -0.23 2.20 17.99
CA PHE A 159 -0.12 0.78 17.66
C PHE A 159 -0.91 -0.10 18.63
N ARG A 160 -0.69 0.07 19.94
CA ARG A 160 -1.30 -0.79 20.96
C ARG A 160 -2.82 -0.62 21.09
N PRO A 161 -3.39 0.59 21.07
CA PRO A 161 -4.84 0.77 21.16
C PRO A 161 -5.61 0.29 19.91
N SER A 162 -4.92 0.18 18.78
CA SER A 162 -5.50 -0.17 17.47
C SER A 162 -5.30 -1.64 17.08
N GLN A 163 -4.99 -2.52 18.05
CA GLN A 163 -4.90 -3.96 17.82
C GLN A 163 -6.29 -4.59 17.76
N CYS A 164 -6.34 -5.81 17.21
CA CYS A 164 -7.50 -6.68 17.28
C CYS A 164 -7.94 -6.88 18.74
N ARG A 165 -9.26 -6.92 18.98
CA ARG A 165 -9.86 -7.11 20.30
C ARG A 165 -10.52 -8.47 20.40
#